data_AF-A0A6G2QD67-F1
#
_entry.id   AF-A0A6G2QD67-F1
#
_cell.length_a   1.000
_cell.length_b   1.000
_cell.length_c   1.000
_cell.angle_alpha   90.00
_cell.angle_beta   90.00
_cell.angle_gamma   90.00
#
_symmetry.space_group_name_H-M   'P 1'
#
loop_
_entity.id
_entity.type
_entity.pdbx_description
1 polymer ?
#
loop_
_entity_poly.entity_id
_entity_poly.type
_entity_poly.pdbx_seq_one_letter_code
_entity_poly.pdbx_strand_id
1 'polypeptide(L)'
;VPSPDRARPEGPRLGLRERKKIKTREAIRGATYALIEEQGYDATTIDQIADRAEVSPSTVFRYFPTKEDIVLTDEFDAVMLEEIRRRPAEEPWGDTIRYVLRRAVQVGMAADPAVSRLRTRLMVQVPAVRSRMMESMSVTGHMLCRAVAERTGRDPGDLEVRVYAMSLIGGLIETTMYWAEHGHQEDLRDLIDRSLDVLEHGPPGAENH
;
A
#
# COMPACT_ATOMS: atom_id res chain seq x y z
N VAL A 1 -34.03 -18.53 -40.29
CA VAL A 1 -32.94 -17.53 -40.12
C VAL A 1 -32.84 -17.19 -38.64
N PRO A 2 -31.83 -17.68 -37.90
CA PRO A 2 -31.51 -17.14 -36.58
C PRO A 2 -30.46 -16.05 -36.70
N SER A 3 -30.75 -14.87 -36.15
CA SER A 3 -29.85 -13.72 -36.06
C SER A 3 -28.68 -13.95 -35.08
N PRO A 4 -27.55 -13.23 -35.28
CA PRO A 4 -26.25 -13.65 -34.81
C PRO A 4 -25.94 -13.26 -33.36
N ASP A 5 -25.10 -14.12 -32.80
CA ASP A 5 -24.17 -13.94 -31.70
C ASP A 5 -23.81 -12.47 -31.39
N ARG A 6 -24.33 -11.95 -30.27
CA ARG A 6 -23.83 -10.71 -29.68
C ARG A 6 -22.60 -11.04 -28.86
N ALA A 7 -21.44 -11.00 -29.51
CA ALA A 7 -20.15 -10.98 -28.84
C ALA A 7 -20.14 -9.83 -27.81
N ARG A 8 -20.09 -10.20 -26.53
CA ARG A 8 -19.88 -9.29 -25.39
C ARG A 8 -18.50 -8.64 -25.55
N PRO A 9 -18.33 -7.33 -25.35
CA PRO A 9 -17.00 -6.72 -25.42
C PRO A 9 -16.17 -7.26 -24.25
N GLU A 10 -15.21 -8.14 -24.56
CA GLU A 10 -14.17 -8.53 -23.64
C GLU A 10 -13.34 -7.28 -23.32
N GLY A 11 -13.30 -6.87 -22.05
CA GLY A 11 -12.51 -5.74 -21.59
C GLY A 11 -11.03 -5.85 -22.01
N PRO A 12 -10.26 -4.75 -22.00
CA PRO A 12 -8.93 -4.72 -22.60
C PRO A 12 -8.04 -5.81 -21.99
N ARG A 13 -7.76 -6.88 -22.74
CA ARG A 13 -6.77 -7.88 -22.36
C ARG A 13 -5.40 -7.21 -22.34
N LEU A 14 -4.85 -6.98 -21.14
CA LEU A 14 -3.49 -6.44 -20.92
C LEU A 14 -2.51 -6.95 -21.99
N GLY A 15 -1.77 -6.04 -22.63
CA GLY A 15 -0.86 -6.38 -23.71
C GLY A 15 0.22 -7.36 -23.25
N LEU A 16 0.77 -8.18 -24.16
CA LEU A 16 1.82 -9.15 -23.83
C LEU A 16 3.02 -8.51 -23.10
N ARG A 17 3.33 -7.24 -23.43
CA ARG A 17 4.38 -6.45 -22.79
C ARG A 17 4.06 -6.10 -21.34
N GLU A 18 2.82 -5.71 -21.04
CA GLU A 18 2.38 -5.39 -19.66
C GLU A 18 2.35 -6.64 -18.79
N ARG A 19 1.86 -7.76 -19.33
CA ARG A 19 1.89 -9.06 -18.63
C ARG A 19 3.32 -9.50 -18.31
N LYS A 20 4.26 -9.36 -19.27
CA LYS A 20 5.68 -9.64 -19.01
C LYS A 20 6.25 -8.71 -17.95
N LYS A 21 5.89 -7.41 -17.98
CA LYS A 21 6.30 -6.42 -16.99
C LYS A 21 5.87 -6.79 -15.57
N ILE A 22 4.61 -7.17 -15.39
CA ILE A 22 4.04 -7.60 -14.10
C ILE A 22 4.75 -8.87 -13.61
N LYS A 23 4.84 -9.91 -14.45
CA LYS A 23 5.50 -11.17 -14.08
C LYS A 23 6.97 -10.98 -13.65
N THR A 24 7.73 -10.16 -14.36
CA THR A 24 9.12 -9.87 -13.96
C THR A 24 9.17 -9.15 -12.62
N ARG A 25 8.26 -8.21 -12.37
CA ARG A 25 8.19 -7.49 -11.10
C ARG A 25 7.86 -8.42 -9.93
N GLU A 26 6.89 -9.32 -10.11
CA GLU A 26 6.51 -10.35 -9.14
C GLU A 26 7.65 -11.33 -8.87
N ALA A 27 8.36 -11.79 -9.91
CA ALA A 27 9.51 -12.69 -9.77
C ALA A 27 10.64 -12.08 -8.93
N ILE A 28 10.98 -10.81 -9.19
CA ILE A 28 11.98 -10.07 -8.41
C ILE A 28 11.54 -9.98 -6.95
N ARG A 29 10.28 -9.62 -6.68
CA ARG A 29 9.74 -9.53 -5.30
C ARG A 29 9.77 -10.86 -4.58
N GLY A 30 9.31 -11.93 -5.23
CA GLY A 30 9.32 -13.28 -4.67
C GLY A 30 10.73 -13.73 -4.30
N ALA A 31 11.70 -13.51 -5.20
CA ALA A 31 13.11 -13.79 -4.94
C ALA A 31 13.67 -12.99 -3.75
N THR A 32 13.34 -11.69 -3.68
CA THR A 32 13.75 -10.82 -2.58
C THR A 32 13.19 -11.27 -1.23
N TYR A 33 11.89 -11.53 -1.12
CA TYR A 33 11.31 -11.95 0.15
C TYR A 33 11.86 -13.32 0.59
N ALA A 34 11.99 -14.29 -0.33
CA ALA A 34 12.58 -15.58 -0.03
C ALA A 34 14.02 -15.46 0.50
N LEU A 35 14.88 -14.68 -0.16
CA LEU A 35 16.26 -14.46 0.29
C LEU A 35 16.30 -13.76 1.65
N ILE A 36 15.45 -12.76 1.89
CA ILE A 36 15.41 -12.07 3.17
C ILE A 36 14.97 -13.03 4.30
N GLU A 37 14.04 -13.94 4.02
CA GLU A 37 13.66 -14.98 4.99
C GLU A 37 14.78 -15.98 5.26
N GLU A 38 15.54 -16.38 4.23
CA GLU A 38 16.62 -17.36 4.34
C GLU A 38 17.87 -16.83 5.07
N GLN A 39 18.27 -15.59 4.80
CA GLN A 39 19.58 -15.05 5.22
C GLN A 39 19.52 -13.63 5.80
N GLY A 40 18.34 -13.02 5.89
CA GLY A 40 18.16 -11.67 6.42
C GLY A 40 18.33 -10.56 5.38
N TYR A 41 17.90 -9.34 5.75
CA TYR A 41 17.87 -8.19 4.85
C TYR A 41 19.28 -7.75 4.42
N ASP A 42 20.19 -7.57 5.37
CA ASP A 42 21.52 -7.00 5.10
C ASP A 42 22.39 -7.93 4.27
N ALA A 43 22.27 -9.25 4.48
CA ALA A 43 23.01 -10.26 3.70
C ALA A 43 22.47 -10.43 2.27
N THR A 44 21.25 -9.95 1.98
CA THR A 44 20.63 -10.08 0.66
C THR A 44 21.09 -8.99 -0.30
N THR A 45 21.79 -9.39 -1.36
CA THR A 45 22.31 -8.48 -2.40
C THR A 45 21.41 -8.44 -3.64
N ILE A 46 21.54 -7.36 -4.43
CA ILE A 46 20.82 -7.24 -5.71
C ILE A 46 21.24 -8.32 -6.70
N ASP A 47 22.50 -8.75 -6.69
CA ASP A 47 23.00 -9.81 -7.57
C ASP A 47 22.33 -11.15 -7.23
N GLN A 48 22.24 -11.50 -5.94
CA GLN A 48 21.52 -12.72 -5.51
C GLN A 48 20.03 -12.68 -5.88
N ILE A 49 19.40 -11.51 -5.74
CA ILE A 49 18.00 -11.31 -6.15
C ILE A 49 17.86 -11.51 -7.65
N ALA A 50 18.76 -10.93 -8.44
CA ALA A 50 18.74 -11.01 -9.90
C ALA A 50 18.92 -12.47 -10.36
N ASP A 51 19.90 -13.17 -9.79
CA ASP A 51 20.16 -14.58 -10.08
C ASP A 51 18.95 -15.46 -9.76
N ARG A 52 18.34 -15.28 -8.58
CA ARG A 52 17.17 -16.08 -8.17
C ARG A 52 15.91 -15.73 -8.94
N ALA A 53 15.76 -14.50 -9.41
CA ALA A 53 14.65 -14.07 -10.26
C ALA A 53 14.90 -14.34 -11.77
N GLU A 54 16.03 -14.95 -12.12
CA GLU A 54 16.45 -15.23 -13.50
C GLU A 54 16.47 -13.97 -14.40
N VAL A 55 16.97 -12.86 -13.86
CA VAL A 55 17.13 -11.58 -14.56
C VAL A 55 18.52 -10.98 -14.34
N SER A 56 18.88 -9.95 -15.09
CA SER A 56 20.12 -9.21 -14.82
C SER A 56 19.96 -8.21 -13.66
N PRO A 57 21.03 -7.86 -12.93
CA PRO A 57 21.01 -6.78 -11.92
C PRO A 57 20.49 -5.46 -12.49
N SER A 58 20.87 -5.12 -13.72
CA SER A 58 20.35 -3.93 -14.42
C SER A 58 18.84 -4.00 -14.68
N THR A 59 18.28 -5.21 -14.84
CA THR A 59 16.84 -5.39 -14.93
C THR A 59 16.18 -5.15 -13.57
N VAL A 60 16.77 -5.62 -12.46
CA VAL A 60 16.28 -5.31 -11.11
C VAL A 60 16.23 -3.80 -10.89
N PHE A 61 17.34 -3.09 -11.11
CA PHE A 61 17.41 -1.63 -10.96
C PHE A 61 16.44 -0.87 -11.86
N ARG A 62 16.15 -1.38 -13.06
CA ARG A 62 15.15 -0.79 -13.96
C ARG A 62 13.74 -0.84 -13.38
N TYR A 63 13.43 -1.86 -12.58
CA TYR A 63 12.12 -2.01 -11.93
C TYR A 63 12.06 -1.39 -10.53
N PHE A 64 13.19 -1.39 -9.83
CA PHE A 64 13.32 -0.99 -8.45
C PHE A 64 14.66 -0.27 -8.25
N PRO A 65 14.66 1.07 -8.16
CA PRO A 65 15.88 1.85 -7.99
C PRO A 65 16.71 1.42 -6.77
N THR A 66 16.06 1.02 -5.68
CA THR A 66 16.75 0.52 -4.47
C THR A 66 16.20 -0.82 -3.99
N LYS A 67 16.91 -1.49 -3.06
CA LYS A 67 16.44 -2.72 -2.42
C LYS A 67 15.20 -2.44 -1.56
N GLU A 68 15.14 -1.27 -0.93
CA GLU A 68 14.01 -0.80 -0.14
C GLU A 68 12.75 -0.67 -1.01
N ASP A 69 12.87 -0.21 -2.26
CA ASP A 69 11.74 -0.11 -3.20
C ASP A 69 11.11 -1.48 -3.52
N ILE A 70 11.90 -2.55 -3.51
CA ILE A 70 11.39 -3.92 -3.70
C ILE A 70 10.54 -4.33 -2.49
N VAL A 71 10.97 -3.98 -1.28
CA VAL A 71 10.26 -4.29 -0.03
C VAL A 71 8.98 -3.49 0.11
N LEU A 72 9.01 -2.21 -0.23
CA LEU A 72 7.95 -1.23 0.06
C LEU A 72 6.88 -1.10 -1.02
N THR A 73 7.00 -1.83 -2.13
CA THR A 73 6.25 -1.55 -3.36
C THR A 73 4.77 -1.18 -3.18
N ASP A 74 4.42 0.00 -3.72
CA ASP A 74 3.13 0.72 -3.71
C ASP A 74 2.00 0.07 -4.55
N GLU A 75 1.81 -1.25 -4.48
CA GLU A 75 0.69 -1.88 -5.18
C GLU A 75 -0.69 -1.49 -4.62
N PHE A 76 -0.72 -0.85 -3.44
CA PHE A 76 -1.96 -0.49 -2.74
C PHE A 76 -2.46 0.91 -3.08
N ASP A 77 -1.60 1.84 -3.48
CA ASP A 77 -1.98 3.23 -3.75
C ASP A 77 -2.98 3.34 -4.90
N ALA A 78 -2.73 2.60 -5.98
CA ALA A 78 -3.63 2.57 -7.13
C ALA A 78 -4.98 1.93 -6.78
N VAL A 79 -4.98 0.89 -5.93
CA VAL A 79 -6.21 0.23 -5.46
C VAL A 79 -7.00 1.17 -4.55
N MET A 80 -6.35 1.81 -3.58
CA MET A 80 -7.00 2.76 -2.67
C MET A 80 -7.63 3.92 -3.43
N LEU A 81 -6.90 4.52 -4.37
CA LEU A 81 -7.38 5.65 -5.14
C LEU A 81 -8.57 5.27 -6.04
N GLU A 82 -8.52 4.09 -6.66
CA GLU A 82 -9.64 3.57 -7.45
C GLU A 82 -10.87 3.27 -6.58
N GLU A 83 -10.68 2.70 -5.39
CA GLU A 83 -11.78 2.46 -4.47
C GLU A 83 -12.42 3.76 -3.99
N ILE A 84 -11.62 4.80 -3.67
CA ILE A 84 -12.15 6.15 -3.32
C ILE A 84 -13.02 6.72 -4.44
N ARG A 85 -12.59 6.57 -5.71
CA ARG A 85 -13.35 7.07 -6.88
C ARG A 85 -14.65 6.31 -7.13
N ARG A 86 -14.69 5.01 -6.78
CA ARG A 86 -15.89 4.17 -6.98
C ARG A 86 -16.96 4.39 -5.91
N ARG A 87 -16.62 5.00 -4.77
CA ARG A 87 -17.59 5.26 -3.71
C ARG A 87 -18.56 6.38 -4.10
N PRO A 88 -19.87 6.28 -3.76
CA PRO A 88 -20.83 7.34 -4.01
C PRO A 88 -20.38 8.69 -3.45
N ALA A 89 -20.74 9.78 -4.14
CA ALA A 89 -20.37 11.13 -3.72
C ALA A 89 -21.14 11.56 -2.46
N GLU A 90 -22.35 11.03 -2.28
CA GLU A 90 -23.24 11.30 -1.16
C GLU A 90 -22.87 10.52 0.11
N GLU A 91 -21.92 9.58 0.01
CA GLU A 91 -21.45 8.83 1.18
C GLU A 91 -20.64 9.74 2.13
N PRO A 92 -20.91 9.69 3.45
CA PRO A 92 -20.07 10.38 4.42
C PRO A 92 -18.60 10.02 4.25
N TRP A 93 -17.75 11.05 4.24
CA TRP A 93 -16.33 10.86 3.91
C TRP A 93 -15.59 9.92 4.88
N GLY A 94 -15.95 9.94 6.18
CA GLY A 94 -15.41 9.00 7.17
C GLY A 94 -15.72 7.53 6.81
N ASP A 95 -16.95 7.24 6.37
CA ASP A 95 -17.37 5.89 5.97
C ASP A 95 -16.60 5.42 4.72
N THR A 96 -16.41 6.32 3.74
CA THR A 96 -15.59 6.05 2.56
C THR A 96 -14.15 5.69 2.94
N ILE A 97 -13.50 6.49 3.79
CA ILE A 97 -12.11 6.25 4.21
C ILE A 97 -11.99 4.94 4.99
N ARG A 98 -12.91 4.70 5.93
CA ARG A 98 -12.95 3.46 6.71
C ARG A 98 -13.10 2.23 5.81
N TYR A 99 -14.00 2.29 4.83
CA TYR A 99 -14.16 1.23 3.86
C TYR A 99 -12.88 0.99 3.04
N VAL A 100 -12.29 2.06 2.49
CA VAL A 100 -11.10 1.98 1.63
C VAL A 100 -9.90 1.38 2.38
N LEU A 101 -9.65 1.83 3.61
CA LEU A 101 -8.52 1.33 4.42
C LEU A 101 -8.71 -0.13 4.83
N ARG A 102 -9.92 -0.52 5.25
CA ARG A 102 -10.24 -1.93 5.52
C ARG A 102 -10.04 -2.79 4.28
N ARG A 103 -10.46 -2.30 3.11
CA ARG A 103 -10.31 -3.02 1.85
C ARG A 103 -8.84 -3.15 1.45
N ALA A 104 -8.05 -2.10 1.60
CA ALA A 104 -6.61 -2.11 1.31
C ALA A 104 -5.88 -3.16 2.16
N VAL A 105 -6.16 -3.20 3.47
CA VAL A 105 -5.60 -4.23 4.36
C VAL A 105 -6.10 -5.62 4.02
N GLN A 106 -7.38 -5.79 3.74
CA GLN A 106 -7.92 -7.10 3.34
C GLN A 106 -7.22 -7.63 2.08
N VAL A 107 -7.07 -6.79 1.05
CA VAL A 107 -6.41 -7.18 -0.20
C VAL A 107 -4.93 -7.48 0.02
N GLY A 108 -4.23 -6.64 0.80
CA GLY A 108 -2.81 -6.84 1.11
C GLY A 108 -2.54 -8.09 1.94
N MET A 109 -3.34 -8.33 2.97
CA MET A 109 -3.20 -9.50 3.83
C MET A 109 -3.65 -10.79 3.15
N ALA A 110 -4.68 -10.75 2.32
CA ALA A 110 -5.19 -11.95 1.62
C ALA A 110 -4.25 -12.46 0.53
N ALA A 111 -3.41 -11.58 -0.05
CA ALA A 111 -2.46 -11.96 -1.08
C ALA A 111 -1.33 -12.84 -0.51
N ASP A 112 -0.68 -12.39 0.57
CA ASP A 112 0.33 -13.16 1.29
C ASP A 112 0.53 -12.60 2.73
N PRO A 113 0.00 -13.28 3.77
CA PRO A 113 0.17 -12.84 5.15
C PRO A 113 1.62 -12.85 5.64
N ALA A 114 2.44 -13.79 5.16
CA ALA A 114 3.83 -13.92 5.60
C ALA A 114 4.68 -12.77 5.06
N VAL A 115 4.53 -12.44 3.77
CA VAL A 115 5.17 -11.28 3.16
C VAL A 115 4.73 -9.98 3.82
N SER A 116 3.45 -9.84 4.15
CA SER A 116 2.95 -8.65 4.86
C SER A 116 3.60 -8.49 6.24
N ARG A 117 3.72 -9.57 7.02
CA ARG A 117 4.40 -9.56 8.32
C ARG A 117 5.91 -9.30 8.18
N LEU A 118 6.56 -9.91 7.19
CA LEU A 118 7.97 -9.68 6.91
C LEU A 118 8.22 -8.21 6.58
N ARG A 119 7.43 -7.63 5.67
CA ARG A 119 7.56 -6.23 5.26
C ARG A 119 7.43 -5.28 6.45
N THR A 120 6.38 -5.46 7.28
CA THR A 120 6.15 -4.60 8.45
C THR A 120 7.25 -4.77 9.51
N ARG A 121 7.77 -5.99 9.71
CA ARG A 121 8.95 -6.22 10.54
C ARG A 121 10.19 -5.50 10.02
N LEU A 122 10.44 -5.52 8.70
CA LEU A 122 11.56 -4.80 8.10
C LEU A 122 11.43 -3.28 8.27
N MET A 123 10.21 -2.73 8.22
CA MET A 123 9.96 -1.31 8.50
C MET A 123 10.35 -0.91 9.93
N VAL A 124 10.15 -1.80 10.91
CA VAL A 124 10.57 -1.58 12.30
C VAL A 124 12.09 -1.75 12.45
N GLN A 125 12.63 -2.84 11.92
CA GLN A 125 14.01 -3.27 12.19
C GLN A 125 15.08 -2.59 11.34
N VAL A 126 14.75 -2.16 10.11
CA VAL A 126 15.72 -1.67 9.13
C VAL A 126 15.52 -0.17 8.90
N PRO A 127 16.43 0.70 9.39
CA PRO A 127 16.31 2.15 9.25
C PRO A 127 16.20 2.62 7.79
N ALA A 128 16.92 2.00 6.86
CA ALA A 128 16.87 2.34 5.44
C ALA A 128 15.47 2.12 4.84
N VAL A 129 14.82 1.00 5.17
CA VAL A 129 13.45 0.69 4.76
C VAL A 129 12.48 1.71 5.37
N ARG A 130 12.63 2.03 6.66
CA ARG A 130 11.79 3.05 7.30
C ARG A 130 11.95 4.43 6.66
N SER A 131 13.17 4.87 6.37
CA SER A 131 13.42 6.15 5.72
C SER A 131 12.81 6.21 4.32
N ARG A 132 12.97 5.15 3.53
CA ARG A 132 12.38 5.08 2.19
C ARG A 132 10.85 5.09 2.21
N MET A 133 10.27 4.43 3.21
CA MET A 133 8.83 4.44 3.46
C MET A 133 8.32 5.86 3.73
N MET A 134 8.99 6.62 4.60
CA MET A 134 8.66 8.03 4.86
C MET A 134 8.73 8.90 3.60
N GLU A 135 9.68 8.62 2.71
CA GLU A 135 9.81 9.34 1.43
C GLU A 135 8.65 9.01 0.48
N SER A 136 8.28 7.73 0.33
CA SER A 136 7.13 7.30 -0.49
C SER A 136 5.83 7.95 -0.01
N MET A 137 5.64 8.10 1.31
CA MET A 137 4.44 8.72 1.88
C MET A 137 4.24 10.17 1.48
N SER A 138 5.31 10.92 1.25
CA SER A 138 5.17 12.28 0.74
C SER A 138 4.48 12.26 -0.63
N VAL A 139 4.81 11.28 -1.48
CA VAL A 139 4.17 11.10 -2.79
C VAL A 139 2.73 10.65 -2.64
N THR A 140 2.46 9.64 -1.80
CA THR A 140 1.09 9.16 -1.53
C THR A 140 0.21 10.23 -0.90
N GLY A 141 0.75 11.06 -0.01
CA GLY A 141 0.08 12.20 0.62
C GLY A 141 -0.44 13.20 -0.40
N HIS A 142 0.37 13.55 -1.40
CA HIS A 142 -0.08 14.44 -2.47
C HIS A 142 -1.23 13.82 -3.28
N MET A 143 -1.23 12.51 -3.50
CA MET A 143 -2.34 11.83 -4.19
C MET A 143 -3.62 11.84 -3.35
N LEU A 144 -3.51 11.58 -2.05
CA LEU A 144 -4.65 11.60 -1.14
C LEU A 144 -5.24 13.00 -0.98
N CYS A 145 -4.40 14.05 -0.90
CA CYS A 145 -4.86 15.45 -0.91
C CYS A 145 -5.74 15.76 -2.12
N ARG A 146 -5.35 15.29 -3.32
CA ARG A 146 -6.16 15.47 -4.54
C ARG A 146 -7.50 14.74 -4.44
N ALA A 147 -7.50 13.50 -3.97
CA ALA A 147 -8.74 12.73 -3.83
C ALA A 147 -9.71 13.36 -2.81
N VAL A 148 -9.19 13.87 -1.69
CA VAL A 148 -9.96 14.61 -0.67
C VAL A 148 -10.52 15.90 -1.28
N ALA A 149 -9.67 16.68 -1.95
CA ALA A 149 -10.05 17.95 -2.58
C ALA A 149 -11.16 17.76 -3.62
N GLU A 150 -11.03 16.76 -4.50
CA GLU A 150 -12.03 16.41 -5.51
C GLU A 150 -13.39 16.07 -4.89
N ARG A 151 -13.43 15.33 -3.77
CA ARG A 151 -14.69 14.96 -3.10
C ARG A 151 -15.30 16.08 -2.27
N THR A 152 -14.48 16.94 -1.68
CA THR A 152 -14.93 18.02 -0.79
C THR A 152 -15.16 19.35 -1.49
N GLY A 153 -14.78 19.46 -2.76
CA GLY A 153 -14.82 20.73 -3.52
C GLY A 153 -13.82 21.77 -3.02
N ARG A 154 -12.71 21.33 -2.41
CA ARG A 154 -11.65 22.19 -1.82
C ARG A 154 -10.40 22.25 -2.70
N ASP A 155 -9.47 23.13 -2.37
CA ASP A 155 -8.15 23.13 -3.01
C ASP A 155 -7.25 22.05 -2.37
N PRO A 156 -6.50 21.24 -3.14
CA PRO A 156 -5.59 20.23 -2.58
C PRO A 156 -4.44 20.84 -1.76
N GLY A 157 -4.20 22.15 -1.92
CA GLY A 157 -3.27 22.96 -1.17
C GLY A 157 -3.81 23.49 0.16
N ASP A 158 -5.11 23.40 0.43
CA ASP A 158 -5.72 23.89 1.67
C ASP A 158 -5.13 23.20 2.91
N LEU A 159 -4.94 23.96 3.99
CA LEU A 159 -4.35 23.46 5.23
C LEU A 159 -5.15 22.26 5.78
N GLU A 160 -6.48 22.38 5.80
CA GLU A 160 -7.38 21.35 6.30
C GLU A 160 -7.28 20.07 5.47
N VAL A 161 -7.13 20.17 4.15
CA VAL A 161 -6.96 19.01 3.26
C VAL A 161 -5.63 18.33 3.52
N ARG A 162 -4.55 19.11 3.62
CA ARG A 162 -3.20 18.59 3.91
C ARG A 162 -3.13 17.92 5.28
N VAL A 163 -3.65 18.57 6.32
CA VAL A 163 -3.68 18.03 7.68
C VAL A 163 -4.47 16.73 7.69
N TYR A 164 -5.68 16.72 7.14
CA TYR A 164 -6.51 15.52 7.12
C TYR A 164 -5.82 14.35 6.38
N ALA A 165 -5.30 14.59 5.17
CA ALA A 165 -4.63 13.56 4.39
C ALA A 165 -3.38 13.00 5.10
N MET A 166 -2.55 13.88 5.67
CA MET A 166 -1.34 13.45 6.37
C MET A 166 -1.64 12.78 7.72
N SER A 167 -2.72 13.17 8.41
CA SER A 167 -3.20 12.48 9.61
C SER A 167 -3.67 11.06 9.32
N LEU A 168 -4.37 10.82 8.20
CA LEU A 168 -4.74 9.47 7.78
C LEU A 168 -3.53 8.60 7.45
N ILE A 169 -2.55 9.16 6.73
CA ILE A 169 -1.30 8.46 6.40
C ILE A 169 -0.53 8.12 7.67
N GLY A 170 -0.33 9.11 8.56
CA GLY A 170 0.30 8.92 9.86
C GLY A 170 -0.40 7.85 10.69
N GLY A 171 -1.73 7.91 10.78
CA GLY A 171 -2.53 6.91 11.48
C GLY A 171 -2.31 5.49 10.95
N LEU A 172 -2.36 5.29 9.63
CA LEU A 172 -2.16 3.97 9.01
C LEU A 172 -0.74 3.42 9.29
N ILE A 173 0.26 4.29 9.27
CA ILE A 173 1.66 3.94 9.55
C ILE A 173 1.83 3.49 10.97
N GLU A 174 1.43 4.33 11.92
CA GLU A 174 1.61 4.05 13.34
C GLU A 174 0.82 2.80 13.73
N THR A 175 -0.35 2.60 13.13
CA THR A 175 -1.12 1.35 13.29
C THR A 175 -0.33 0.12 12.81
N THR A 176 0.33 0.24 11.65
CA THR A 176 1.12 -0.84 11.05
C THR A 176 2.41 -1.12 11.83
N MET A 177 3.08 -0.07 12.30
CA MET A 177 4.28 -0.16 13.14
C MET A 177 3.94 -0.77 14.50
N TYR A 178 2.90 -0.27 15.15
CA TYR A 178 2.38 -0.81 16.40
C TYR A 178 2.07 -2.30 16.27
N TRP A 179 1.35 -2.69 15.22
CA TRP A 179 1.03 -4.10 14.96
C TRP A 179 2.28 -4.97 14.82
N ALA A 180 3.34 -4.48 14.16
CA ALA A 180 4.60 -5.21 14.01
C ALA A 180 5.43 -5.27 15.30
N GLU A 181 5.49 -4.17 16.06
CA GLU A 181 6.17 -4.10 17.37
C GLU A 181 5.53 -5.04 18.39
N HIS A 182 4.22 -5.26 18.30
CA HIS A 182 3.45 -6.16 19.16
C HIS A 182 3.32 -7.58 18.58
N GLY A 183 4.21 -7.96 17.65
CA GLY A 183 4.34 -9.33 17.17
C GLY A 183 3.16 -9.83 16.35
N HIS A 184 2.42 -8.93 15.70
CA HIS A 184 1.29 -9.23 14.83
C HIS A 184 0.14 -10.00 15.52
N GLN A 185 -0.03 -9.82 16.84
CA GLN A 185 -0.98 -10.59 17.65
C GLN A 185 -2.44 -10.16 17.48
N GLU A 186 -2.69 -8.85 17.38
CA GLU A 186 -4.03 -8.29 17.16
C GLU A 186 -4.44 -8.37 15.67
N ASP A 187 -5.74 -8.32 15.39
CA ASP A 187 -6.23 -8.16 14.02
C ASP A 187 -5.94 -6.73 13.54
N LEU A 188 -5.20 -6.59 12.44
CA LEU A 188 -4.85 -5.30 11.86
C LEU A 188 -6.09 -4.47 11.47
N ARG A 189 -7.23 -5.11 11.17
CA ARG A 189 -8.49 -4.41 10.87
C ARG A 189 -9.05 -3.73 12.11
N ASP A 190 -9.03 -4.40 13.25
CA ASP A 190 -9.49 -3.86 14.53
C ASP A 190 -8.59 -2.69 14.97
N LEU A 191 -7.27 -2.82 14.73
CA LEU A 191 -6.32 -1.73 14.98
C LEU A 191 -6.57 -0.51 14.08
N ILE A 192 -6.90 -0.72 12.80
CA ILE A 192 -7.28 0.38 11.90
C ILE A 192 -8.55 1.07 12.36
N ASP A 193 -9.55 0.31 12.79
CA ASP A 193 -10.80 0.89 13.27
C ASP A 193 -10.57 1.75 14.52
N ARG A 194 -9.79 1.26 15.47
CA ARG A 194 -9.36 2.03 16.64
C ARG A 194 -8.60 3.29 16.25
N SER A 195 -7.71 3.20 15.26
CA SER A 195 -6.92 4.34 14.77
C SER A 195 -7.80 5.41 14.11
N LEU A 196 -8.78 4.99 13.31
CA LEU A 196 -9.76 5.89 12.72
C LEU A 196 -10.66 6.55 13.77
N ASP A 197 -11.10 5.79 14.78
CA ASP A 197 -11.88 6.34 15.88
C ASP A 197 -11.09 7.41 16.64
N VAL A 198 -9.78 7.20 16.84
CA VAL A 198 -8.86 8.20 17.44
C VAL A 198 -8.69 9.43 16.55
N LEU A 199 -8.63 9.27 15.23
CA LEU A 199 -8.55 10.41 14.31
C LEU A 199 -9.86 11.22 14.26
N GLU A 200 -11.00 10.56 14.41
CA GLU A 200 -12.32 11.20 14.40
C GLU A 200 -12.67 11.88 15.74
N HIS A 201 -12.32 11.26 16.86
CA HIS A 201 -12.80 11.65 18.20
C HIS A 201 -11.69 12.05 19.18
N GLY A 202 -10.43 11.90 18.80
CA GLY A 202 -9.28 12.04 19.70
C GLY A 202 -8.98 10.77 20.50
N PRO A 203 -7.87 10.73 21.25
CA PRO A 203 -7.50 9.57 22.06
C PRO A 203 -8.53 9.33 23.18
N PRO A 204 -8.86 8.06 23.49
CA PRO A 204 -9.81 7.73 24.56
C PRO A 204 -9.35 8.31 25.90
N GLY A 205 -10.29 8.89 26.66
CA GLY A 205 -10.01 9.56 27.92
C GLY A 205 -9.63 11.04 27.80
N ALA A 206 -9.62 11.62 26.59
CA ALA A 206 -9.52 13.07 26.37
C ALA A 206 -10.85 13.82 26.58
N GLU A 207 -11.73 13.33 27.48
CA GLU A 207 -12.86 14.11 27.97
C GLU A 207 -12.32 15.22 28.87
N ASN A 208 -12.18 16.42 28.28
CA ASN A 208 -12.03 17.75 28.87
C ASN A 208 -11.63 17.85 30.35
N HIS A 209 -10.40 18.31 30.60
CA HIS A 209 -10.13 19.22 31.72
C HIS A 209 -10.07 20.65 31.20
#